data_AF-A0A971GEJ0-F1
#
_entry.id   AF-A0A971GEJ0-F1
#
_cell.length_a   1.000
_cell.length_b   1.000
_cell.length_c   1.000
_cell.angle_alpha   90.00
_cell.angle_beta   90.00
_cell.angle_gamma   90.00
#
_symmetry.space_group_name_H-M   'P 1'
#
loop_
_entity.id
_entity.type
_entity.pdbx_description
1 polymer ?
#
loop_
_entity_poly.entity_id
_entity_poly.type
_entity_poly.pdbx_seq_one_letter_code
_entity_poly.pdbx_strand_id
1 'polypeptide(L)' 'MIFDYKFKNKTIYQLRKDKGLTCVELANMISVNSSVLTKLDKVKLKEVPKPLYQKLYDVLEP' A
#
# COMPACT_ATOMS: atom_id res chain seq x y z
N MET A 1 17.95 -4.11 8.59
CA MET A 1 17.08 -4.92 7.71
C MET A 1 17.08 -4.30 6.31
N ILE A 2 17.54 -5.04 5.29
CA ILE A 2 17.66 -4.53 3.90
C ILE A 2 16.30 -4.55 3.17
N PHE A 3 15.32 -5.30 3.69
CA PHE A 3 13.99 -5.48 3.11
C PHE A 3 13.10 -4.23 3.20
N ASP A 4 13.17 -3.50 4.32
CA ASP A 4 12.45 -2.24 4.55
C ASP A 4 12.65 -1.18 3.46
N TYR A 5 13.90 -1.03 3.01
CA TYR A 5 14.27 0.02 2.07
C TYR A 5 13.75 -0.25 0.66
N LYS A 6 13.70 -1.54 0.27
CA LYS A 6 13.09 -1.98 -0.98
C LYS A 6 11.56 -1.82 -0.93
N PHE A 7 10.95 -2.13 0.20
CA PHE A 7 9.50 -2.05 0.40
C PHE A 7 8.97 -0.60 0.35
N LYS A 8 9.65 0.32 1.04
CA LYS A 8 9.31 1.77 1.07
C LYS A 8 9.40 2.46 -0.29
N ASN A 9 10.25 1.96 -1.19
CA ASN A 9 10.42 2.50 -2.55
C ASN A 9 9.44 1.90 -3.58
N LYS A 10 8.72 0.82 -3.26
CA LYS A 10 7.68 0.25 -4.13
C LYS A 10 6.42 1.12 -4.13
N THR A 11 5.68 1.05 -5.22
CA THR A 11 4.33 1.65 -5.35
C THR A 11 3.29 0.78 -4.66
N ILE A 12 2.18 1.40 -4.22
CA ILE A 12 1.04 0.65 -3.66
C ILE A 12 0.57 -0.42 -4.65
N TYR A 13 0.56 -0.12 -5.95
CA TYR A 13 0.23 -1.08 -7.01
C TYR A 13 1.13 -2.33 -6.97
N GLN A 14 2.44 -2.14 -6.92
CA GLN A 14 3.40 -3.24 -6.88
C GLN A 14 3.23 -4.08 -5.61
N LEU A 15 3.07 -3.43 -4.46
CA LEU A 15 2.88 -4.11 -3.18
C LEU A 15 1.59 -4.93 -3.14
N ARG A 16 0.51 -4.35 -3.64
CA ARG A 16 -0.79 -5.01 -3.79
C ARG A 16 -0.70 -6.23 -4.71
N LYS A 17 -0.02 -6.09 -5.86
CA LYS A 17 0.23 -7.18 -6.81
C LYS A 17 1.06 -8.31 -6.20
N ASP A 18 2.07 -7.98 -5.39
CA ASP A 18 2.93 -8.93 -4.67
C ASP A 18 2.10 -9.82 -3.73
N LYS A 19 1.11 -9.23 -3.04
CA LYS A 19 0.17 -9.92 -2.15
C LYS A 19 -1.03 -10.57 -2.88
N GLY A 20 -1.16 -10.40 -4.20
CA GLY A 20 -2.29 -10.92 -4.97
C GLY A 20 -3.63 -10.22 -4.71
N LEU A 21 -3.62 -9.02 -4.12
CA LEU A 21 -4.83 -8.30 -3.72
C LEU A 21 -5.38 -7.42 -4.85
N THR A 22 -6.69 -7.19 -4.86
CA THR A 22 -7.35 -6.18 -5.70
C THR A 22 -7.38 -4.82 -4.99
N CYS A 23 -7.56 -3.72 -5.73
CA CYS A 23 -7.71 -2.40 -5.12
C CYS A 23 -8.90 -2.36 -4.15
N VAL A 24 -9.98 -3.07 -4.46
CA VAL A 24 -11.17 -3.10 -3.60
C VAL A 24 -10.89 -3.83 -2.29
N GLU A 25 -10.22 -4.98 -2.34
CA GLU A 25 -9.84 -5.74 -1.15
C GLU A 25 -8.88 -4.96 -0.26
N LEU A 26 -7.84 -4.36 -0.85
CA LEU A 26 -6.89 -3.54 -0.09
C LEU A 26 -7.60 -2.34 0.54
N ALA A 27 -8.49 -1.68 -0.20
CA ALA A 27 -9.26 -0.54 0.29
C ALA A 27 -10.19 -0.93 1.46
N ASN A 28 -10.83 -2.09 1.37
CA ASN A 28 -11.67 -2.64 2.43
C ASN A 28 -10.84 -3.00 3.69
N MET A 29 -9.65 -3.58 3.53
CA MET A 29 -8.78 -3.94 4.66
C MET A 29 -8.33 -2.72 5.47
N ILE A 30 -8.03 -1.61 4.80
CA ILE A 30 -7.56 -0.38 5.47
C ILE A 30 -8.69 0.62 5.77
N SER A 31 -9.93 0.25 5.45
CA SER A 31 -11.15 1.09 5.54
C SER A 31 -11.01 2.44 4.85
N VAL A 32 -10.55 2.43 3.60
CA VAL A 32 -10.38 3.62 2.75
C VAL A 32 -11.25 3.48 1.52
N ASN A 33 -11.69 4.60 0.95
CA ASN A 33 -12.46 4.57 -0.29
C ASN A 33 -11.60 4.04 -1.45
N SER A 34 -12.10 3.06 -2.19
CA SER A 34 -11.44 2.46 -3.34
C SER A 34 -11.03 3.51 -4.39
N SER A 35 -11.81 4.57 -4.57
CA SER A 35 -11.48 5.68 -5.48
C SER A 35 -10.23 6.45 -5.05
N VAL A 36 -10.00 6.58 -3.74
CA VAL A 36 -8.80 7.21 -3.18
C VAL A 36 -7.61 6.29 -3.37
N LEU A 37 -7.78 5.00 -3.09
CA LEU A 37 -6.72 4.02 -3.27
C LEU A 37 -6.27 3.90 -4.74
N THR A 38 -7.20 3.94 -5.70
CA THR A 38 -6.87 3.93 -7.14
C THR A 38 -6.02 5.13 -7.55
N LYS A 39 -6.24 6.30 -6.94
CA LYS A 39 -5.37 7.48 -7.17
C LYS A 39 -4.00 7.30 -6.54
N LEU A 40 -3.93 6.64 -5.39
CA LEU A 40 -2.70 6.35 -4.67
C LEU A 40 -1.94 5.13 -5.22
N ASP A 41 -2.52 4.33 -6.12
CA ASP A 41 -1.92 3.11 -6.66
C ASP A 41 -0.56 3.41 -7.34
N LYS A 42 -0.42 4.60 -7.94
CA LYS A 42 0.82 5.09 -8.58
C LYS A 42 1.81 5.73 -7.61
N VAL A 43 1.41 5.98 -6.37
CA VAL A 43 2.22 6.65 -5.33
C VAL A 43 3.10 5.61 -4.64
N LYS A 44 4.31 6.02 -4.25
CA LYS A 44 5.22 5.16 -3.48
C LYS A 44 4.76 5.09 -2.03
N LEU A 45 4.96 3.95 -1.37
CA LEU A 45 4.55 3.78 0.02
C LEU A 45 5.14 4.89 0.93
N LYS A 46 6.41 5.27 0.74
CA LYS A 46 7.05 6.35 1.51
C LYS A 46 6.45 7.76 1.33
N GLU A 47 5.72 8.00 0.25
CA GLU A 47 5.09 9.29 -0.07
C GLU A 47 3.67 9.39 0.52
N VAL A 48 3.16 8.29 1.06
CA VAL A 48 1.85 8.23 1.70
C VAL A 48 1.93 8.87 3.10
N PRO A 49 0.91 9.65 3.52
CA PRO A 49 0.85 10.19 4.87
C PRO A 49 0.90 9.10 5.94
N LYS A 50 1.62 9.35 7.04
CA LYS A 50 1.81 8.41 8.17
C LYS A 50 0.56 7.60 8.60
N PRO A 51 -0.64 8.17 8.78
CA PRO A 51 -1.80 7.39 9.23
C PRO A 51 -2.25 6.33 8.21
N LEU A 52 -2.06 6.59 6.93
CA LEU A 52 -2.42 5.65 5.86
C LEU A 52 -1.24 4.70 5.56
N TYR A 53 -0.01 5.20 5.69
CA TYR A 53 1.21 4.41 5.61
C TYR A 53 1.19 3.25 6.59
N GLN A 54 0.86 3.49 7.87
CA GLN A 54 0.88 2.43 8.88
C GLN A 54 -0.07 1.29 8.53
N LYS A 55 -1.32 1.62 8.16
CA LYS A 55 -2.32 0.62 7.75
C LYS A 55 -1.89 -0.17 6.52
N LEU A 56 -1.32 0.51 5.53
CA LEU A 56 -0.81 -0.14 4.32
C LEU A 56 0.39 -1.02 4.64
N TYR A 57 1.27 -0.55 5.53
CA TYR A 57 2.41 -1.31 6.00
C TYR A 57 1.93 -2.59 6.71
N ASP A 58 1.02 -2.49 7.68
CA ASP A 58 0.50 -3.65 8.42
C ASP A 58 -0.16 -4.72 7.51
N VAL A 59 -0.79 -4.31 6.40
CA VAL A 59 -1.46 -5.22 5.46
C VAL A 59 -0.52 -5.77 4.37
N LEU A 60 0.45 -4.97 3.94
CA LEU A 60 1.33 -5.29 2.81
C LEU A 60 2.69 -5.83 3.25
N GLU A 61 3.10 -5.64 4.51
CA GLU A 61 4.34 -6.20 5.08
C GLU A 61 4.28 -7.73 4.98
N PRO A 62 5.38 -8.42 4.61
CA PRO A 62 5.44 -9.87 4.50
C PRO A 62 5.00 -10.60 5.77
#